data_AF-A0A2T5MBP4-F1
#
_entry.id   AF-A0A2T5MBP4-F1
#
_cell.length_a   1.000
_cell.length_b   1.000
_cell.length_c   1.000
_cell.angle_alpha   90.00
_cell.angle_beta   90.00
_cell.angle_gamma   90.00
#
_symmetry.space_group_name_H-M   'P 1'
#
loop_
_entity.id
_entity.type
_entity.pdbx_description
1 polymer ?
#
loop_
_entity_poly.entity_id
_entity_poly.type
_entity_poly.pdbx_seq_one_letter_code
_entity_poly.pdbx_strand_id
1 'polypeptide(L)'
;MTASIEQVLVVNLTPYARNSRTHSKRQIKQIANSIKEFGFNNPVLIDRNNTIIAGHGRAEAAKLLQLTTVPTLRLDHLTPDQVRAYIIADNRLAENAGWDREILKIELQHLSTIDLGFDVTLTGFEVPEIDLIIQGTEKDAKPEIVELETDGPAVTATGDLWQLGRHRLICGDSLNENVYQQLMQGDLADVVISDLPYNVKIDGHASGLGEVHHREFAMAAGEMDESEFIDFLQKACAQLAMHSQQGSLHYLFMDWRHLFELLTAGRAAYAEFKNMAVWTKDTAGMGSLYRSQHELVLIFKNGKSPHRNNVQLGKFGRNRTNVWQYPGVNAFARQTEEGPLGKLHPTVKPVAMIVDALLDCTARGNIVLDAFLGSGTTLIAAERIGRVCRAIEIDPLYVDVAIRRWQRVTGDAAVHVATGRRFDDIAATSEVSSDE
;
A
#
# COMPACT_ATOMS: atom_id res chain seq x y z
N MET A 1 35.98 24.77 28.55
CA MET A 1 35.78 25.58 27.33
C MET A 1 34.29 25.70 27.10
N THR A 2 33.72 26.89 27.29
CA THR A 2 32.29 27.14 27.08
C THR A 2 32.10 27.60 25.64
N ALA A 3 32.02 26.65 24.71
CA ALA A 3 31.54 26.98 23.38
C ALA A 3 30.01 27.21 23.49
N SER A 4 29.58 28.45 23.33
CA SER A 4 28.16 28.82 23.37
C SER A 4 27.56 28.81 21.97
N ILE A 5 26.31 28.37 21.84
CA ILE A 5 25.57 28.45 20.58
C ILE A 5 25.20 29.92 20.32
N GLU A 6 25.53 30.42 19.13
CA GLU A 6 25.22 31.78 18.70
C GLU A 6 24.41 31.78 17.39
N GLN A 7 23.51 32.77 17.23
CA GLN A 7 22.71 32.92 16.01
C GLN A 7 23.48 33.78 14.99
N VAL A 8 23.79 33.21 13.83
CA VAL A 8 24.52 33.92 12.75
C VAL A 8 23.61 34.08 11.54
N LEU A 9 23.69 35.24 10.90
CA LEU A 9 22.99 35.50 9.64
C LEU A 9 23.44 34.50 8.58
N VAL A 10 22.49 33.85 7.91
CA VAL A 10 22.78 32.83 6.89
C VAL A 10 23.64 33.38 5.75
N VAL A 11 23.44 34.66 5.40
CA VAL A 11 24.22 35.37 4.39
C VAL A 11 25.69 35.58 4.76
N ASN A 12 26.03 35.51 6.05
CA ASN A 12 27.40 35.67 6.54
C ASN A 12 28.17 34.35 6.60
N LEU A 13 27.52 33.22 6.30
CA LEU A 13 28.16 31.91 6.30
C LEU A 13 28.85 31.64 4.98
N THR A 14 30.14 31.34 5.04
CA THR A 14 30.95 31.02 3.86
C THR A 14 31.15 29.50 3.76
N PRO A 15 30.77 28.84 2.64
CA PRO A 15 31.05 27.42 2.47
C PRO A 15 32.57 27.15 2.44
N TYR A 16 33.03 26.11 3.12
CA TYR A 16 34.41 25.66 3.01
C TYR A 16 34.74 25.20 1.58
N ALA A 17 35.71 25.85 0.94
CA ALA A 17 36.03 25.67 -0.48
C ALA A 17 36.48 24.25 -0.88
N ARG A 18 37.01 23.47 0.07
CA ARG A 18 37.48 22.08 -0.17
C ARG A 18 36.59 21.05 0.53
N ASN A 19 35.31 21.34 0.74
CA ASN A 19 34.40 20.36 1.29
C ASN A 19 34.26 19.17 0.32
N SER A 20 34.69 17.99 0.76
CA SER A 20 34.62 16.75 -0.04
C SER A 20 33.21 16.14 -0.07
N ARG A 21 32.31 16.55 0.83
CA ARG A 21 30.95 16.01 0.92
C ARG A 21 29.99 16.84 0.09
N THR A 22 29.32 16.20 -0.87
CA THR A 22 28.29 16.81 -1.70
C THR A 22 26.90 16.49 -1.16
N HIS A 23 25.94 17.39 -1.40
CA HIS A 23 24.54 17.21 -1.02
C HIS A 23 23.65 17.32 -2.25
N SER A 24 22.84 16.29 -2.51
CA SER A 24 21.85 16.34 -3.59
C SER A 24 20.69 17.28 -3.21
N LYS A 25 20.00 17.84 -4.22
CA LYS A 25 18.79 18.66 -3.98
C LYS A 25 17.73 17.93 -3.14
N ARG A 26 17.60 16.60 -3.32
CA ARG A 26 16.69 15.76 -2.54
C ARG A 26 17.09 15.72 -1.07
N GLN A 27 18.38 15.48 -0.78
CA GLN A 27 18.89 15.44 0.59
C GLN A 27 18.72 16.79 1.30
N ILE A 28 18.98 17.90 0.60
CA ILE A 28 18.73 19.25 1.16
C ILE A 28 17.26 19.43 1.53
N LYS A 29 16.33 18.95 0.71
CA LYS A 29 14.89 19.00 1.00
C LYS A 29 14.51 18.15 2.22
N GLN A 30 15.10 16.97 2.39
CA GLN A 30 14.90 16.14 3.60
C GLN A 30 15.37 16.86 4.86
N ILE A 31 16.57 17.45 4.83
CA ILE A 31 17.12 18.24 5.95
C ILE A 31 16.21 19.44 6.24
N ALA A 32 15.72 20.14 5.21
CA ALA A 32 14.79 21.25 5.38
C ALA A 32 13.46 20.83 6.02
N ASN A 33 12.87 19.72 5.58
CA ASN A 33 11.65 19.20 6.19
C ASN A 33 11.87 18.81 7.67
N SER A 34 12.98 18.15 7.97
CA SER A 34 13.37 17.81 9.34
C SER A 34 13.53 19.06 10.23
N ILE A 35 14.20 20.11 9.73
CA ILE A 35 14.33 21.39 10.44
C ILE A 35 12.96 22.08 10.65
N LYS A 36 12.06 22.01 9.66
CA LYS A 36 10.73 22.60 9.77
C LYS A 36 9.89 21.92 10.85
N GLU A 37 9.99 20.60 10.98
CA GLU A 37 9.21 19.82 11.94
C GLU A 37 9.83 19.87 13.36
N PHE A 38 11.10 19.51 13.49
CA PHE A 38 11.74 19.32 14.79
C PHE A 38 12.48 20.56 15.30
N GLY A 39 12.59 21.59 14.46
CA GLY A 39 13.45 22.73 14.72
C GLY A 39 14.91 22.48 14.35
N PHE A 40 15.71 23.53 14.46
CA PHE A 40 17.13 23.50 14.11
C PHE A 40 17.98 22.98 15.29
N ASN A 41 17.87 21.69 15.60
CA ASN A 41 18.43 21.11 16.83
C ASN A 41 19.94 20.91 16.82
N ASN A 42 20.56 20.78 15.65
CA ASN A 42 22.00 20.62 15.51
C ASN A 42 22.62 21.91 14.92
N PRO A 43 23.52 22.63 15.64
CA PRO A 43 24.11 23.87 15.15
C PRO A 43 25.15 23.65 14.04
N VAL A 44 25.28 24.63 13.15
CA VAL A 44 26.34 24.64 12.12
C VAL A 44 27.68 24.95 12.78
N LEU A 45 28.70 24.14 12.52
CA LEU A 45 30.04 24.36 13.07
C LEU A 45 30.80 25.33 12.17
N ILE A 46 31.33 26.41 12.73
CA ILE A 46 32.02 27.47 11.98
C ILE A 46 33.38 27.81 12.55
N ASP A 47 34.28 28.33 11.71
CA ASP A 47 35.56 28.89 12.16
C ASP A 47 35.42 30.36 12.61
N ARG A 48 36.54 31.01 12.95
CA ARG A 48 36.59 32.43 13.35
C ARG A 48 36.12 33.42 12.26
N ASN A 49 36.11 33.00 10.99
CA ASN A 49 35.74 33.81 9.83
C ASN A 49 34.34 33.47 9.30
N ASN A 50 33.51 32.75 10.06
CA ASN A 50 32.20 32.24 9.64
C ASN A 50 32.27 31.25 8.46
N THR A 51 33.41 30.59 8.26
CA THR A 51 33.53 29.49 7.30
C THR A 51 32.92 28.24 7.89
N ILE A 52 32.02 27.58 7.16
CA ILE A 52 31.34 26.36 7.59
C ILE A 52 32.34 25.20 7.63
N ILE A 53 32.62 24.71 8.83
CA ILE A 53 33.42 23.50 9.08
C ILE A 53 32.54 22.26 8.86
N ALA A 54 31.37 22.21 9.49
CA ALA A 54 30.41 21.11 9.35
C ALA A 54 28.97 21.61 9.37
N GLY A 55 28.09 20.92 8.63
CA GLY A 55 26.69 21.30 8.50
C GLY A 55 26.33 22.10 7.24
N HIS A 56 27.11 21.98 6.16
CA HIS A 56 26.79 22.62 4.87
C HIS A 56 25.38 22.31 4.39
N GLY A 57 24.93 21.05 4.48
CA GLY A 57 23.56 20.68 4.13
C GLY A 57 22.48 21.39 4.97
N ARG A 58 22.75 21.66 6.25
CA ARG A 58 21.84 22.40 7.14
C ARG A 58 21.81 23.89 6.80
N ALA A 59 22.96 24.48 6.45
CA ALA A 59 23.02 25.87 5.98
C ALA A 59 22.28 26.05 4.64
N GLU A 60 22.43 25.12 3.71
CA GLU A 60 21.68 25.13 2.43
C GLU A 60 20.17 24.89 2.65
N ALA A 61 19.80 23.99 3.57
CA ALA A 61 18.41 23.79 3.96
C ALA A 61 17.80 25.06 4.60
N ALA A 62 18.56 25.79 5.41
CA ALA A 62 18.14 27.06 5.99
C ALA A 62 17.84 28.12 4.90
N LYS A 63 18.69 28.18 3.86
CA LYS A 63 18.43 29.04 2.68
C LYS A 63 17.14 28.63 1.97
N LEU A 64 16.91 27.33 1.78
CA LEU A 64 15.68 26.82 1.16
C LEU A 64 14.43 27.19 1.97
N LEU A 65 14.53 27.17 3.30
CA LEU A 65 13.46 27.58 4.22
C LEU A 65 13.37 29.10 4.41
N GLN A 66 14.23 29.88 3.75
CA GLN A 66 14.30 31.35 3.88
C GLN A 66 14.54 31.83 5.33
N LEU A 67 15.27 31.06 6.13
CA LEU A 67 15.67 31.47 7.47
C LEU A 67 16.70 32.60 7.40
N THR A 68 16.52 33.63 8.25
CA THR A 68 17.45 34.77 8.34
C THR A 68 18.70 34.42 9.14
N THR A 69 18.54 33.63 10.20
CA THR A 69 19.62 33.21 11.10
C THR A 69 19.60 31.69 11.31
N VAL A 70 20.75 31.13 11.66
CA VAL A 70 20.89 29.73 12.08
C VAL A 70 21.73 29.62 13.35
N PRO A 71 21.46 28.62 14.21
CA PRO A 71 22.30 28.35 15.36
C PRO A 71 23.66 27.83 14.89
N THR A 72 24.72 28.39 15.44
CA THR A 72 26.10 28.05 15.11
C THR A 72 26.92 27.81 16.36
N LEU A 73 27.95 26.98 16.23
CA LEU A 73 28.97 26.76 17.26
C LEU A 73 30.33 27.10 16.67
N ARG A 74 31.00 28.10 17.25
CA ARG A 74 32.30 28.56 16.77
C ARG A 74 33.44 27.73 17.36
N LEU A 75 34.28 27.19 16.48
CA LEU A 75 35.46 26.38 16.83
C LEU A 75 36.74 27.21 16.68
N ASP A 76 36.80 28.33 17.40
CA ASP A 76 37.90 29.31 17.38
C ASP A 76 39.24 28.77 17.93
N HIS A 77 39.15 27.76 18.80
CA HIS A 77 40.27 27.05 19.43
C HIS A 77 41.02 26.10 18.49
N LEU A 78 40.44 25.71 17.35
CA LEU A 78 41.09 24.80 16.41
C LEU A 78 42.10 25.54 15.52
N THR A 79 43.28 24.96 15.35
CA THR A 79 44.24 25.41 14.34
C THR A 79 43.72 25.10 12.92
N PRO A 80 44.24 25.76 11.87
CA PRO A 80 43.83 25.47 10.50
C PRO A 80 43.98 23.99 10.08
N ASP A 81 45.00 23.30 10.60
CA ASP A 81 45.22 21.87 10.35
C ASP A 81 44.23 21.00 11.13
N GLN A 82 43.89 21.37 12.36
CA GLN A 82 42.85 20.68 13.13
C GLN A 82 41.47 20.85 12.50
N VAL A 83 41.14 22.03 11.94
CA VAL A 83 39.91 22.23 11.17
C VAL A 83 39.87 21.28 9.97
N ARG A 84 40.96 21.17 9.20
CA ARG A 84 41.05 20.24 8.07
C ARG A 84 40.86 18.79 8.49
N ALA A 85 41.54 18.36 9.55
CA ALA A 85 41.42 17.01 10.08
C ALA A 85 40.00 16.72 10.58
N TYR A 86 39.38 17.68 11.28
CA TYR A 86 38.03 17.55 11.80
C TYR A 86 37.00 17.40 10.68
N ILE A 87 37.09 18.17 9.59
CA ILE A 87 36.18 18.04 8.43
C ILE A 87 36.21 16.62 7.86
N ILE A 88 37.40 16.03 7.74
CA ILE A 88 37.58 14.66 7.25
C ILE A 88 37.00 13.65 8.26
N ALA A 89 37.32 13.84 9.54
CA ALA A 89 36.88 12.96 10.62
C ALA A 89 35.36 12.96 10.77
N ASP A 90 34.69 14.12 10.78
CA ASP A 90 33.24 14.27 10.90
C ASP A 90 32.50 13.53 9.76
N ASN A 91 33.02 13.66 8.54
CA ASN A 91 32.46 12.96 7.38
C ASN A 91 32.67 11.44 7.48
N ARG A 92 33.88 10.98 7.84
CA ARG A 92 34.21 9.55 7.88
C ARG A 92 33.55 8.82 9.06
N LEU A 93 33.48 9.46 10.22
CA LEU A 93 32.86 8.88 11.41
C LEU A 93 31.36 8.68 11.21
N ALA A 94 30.69 9.61 10.51
CA ALA A 94 29.29 9.45 10.12
C ALA A 94 29.07 8.27 9.15
N GLU A 95 30.01 7.99 8.24
CA GLU A 95 29.94 6.84 7.32
C GLU A 95 30.21 5.50 8.00
N ASN A 96 31.02 5.48 9.06
CA ASN A 96 31.38 4.26 9.78
C ASN A 96 30.27 3.80 10.75
N ALA A 97 29.26 4.63 11.00
CA ALA A 97 28.14 4.29 11.86
C ALA A 97 27.22 3.29 11.14
N GLY A 98 26.85 2.22 11.84
CA GLY A 98 25.83 1.26 11.41
C GLY A 98 24.58 1.38 12.27
N TRP A 99 23.49 0.80 11.79
CA TRP A 99 22.25 0.65 12.56
C TRP A 99 22.17 -0.75 13.16
N ASP A 100 21.73 -0.84 14.40
CA ASP A 100 21.14 -2.08 14.90
C ASP A 100 19.77 -2.24 14.25
N ARG A 101 19.61 -3.27 13.42
CA ARG A 101 18.42 -3.46 12.58
C ARG A 101 17.18 -3.79 13.40
N GLU A 102 17.31 -4.54 14.49
CA GLU A 102 16.16 -4.93 15.31
C GLU A 102 15.62 -3.73 16.08
N ILE A 103 16.53 -2.93 16.67
CA ILE A 103 16.14 -1.72 17.38
C ILE A 103 15.54 -0.70 16.40
N LEU A 104 16.18 -0.49 15.25
CA LEU A 104 15.68 0.44 14.24
C LEU A 104 14.29 0.03 13.72
N LYS A 105 14.05 -1.28 13.53
CA LYS A 105 12.73 -1.79 13.15
C LYS A 105 11.68 -1.43 14.20
N ILE A 106 11.95 -1.67 15.48
CA ILE A 106 11.00 -1.40 16.58
C ILE A 106 10.64 0.10 16.60
N GLU A 107 11.64 0.98 16.50
CA GLU A 107 11.42 2.44 16.48
C GLU A 107 10.60 2.88 15.25
N LEU A 108 10.93 2.39 14.05
CA LEU A 108 10.18 2.72 12.83
C LEU A 108 8.75 2.17 12.86
N GLN A 109 8.54 0.99 13.43
CA GLN A 109 7.20 0.42 13.64
C GLN A 109 6.38 1.29 14.60
N HIS A 110 6.97 1.69 15.73
CA HIS A 110 6.30 2.53 16.72
C HIS A 110 5.87 3.88 16.16
N LEU A 111 6.78 4.55 15.43
CA LEU A 111 6.48 5.81 14.74
C LEU A 111 5.40 5.64 13.66
N SER A 112 5.28 4.45 13.08
CA SER A 112 4.28 4.13 12.06
C SER A 112 2.91 3.73 12.61
N THR A 113 2.80 3.37 13.89
CA THR A 113 1.56 2.84 14.49
C THR A 113 0.88 3.81 15.43
N ILE A 114 1.63 4.58 16.22
CA ILE A 114 1.06 5.43 17.28
C ILE A 114 0.55 6.76 16.74
N ASP A 115 1.10 7.23 15.62
CA ASP A 115 0.77 8.54 15.09
C ASP A 115 0.56 8.45 13.57
N LEU A 116 -0.65 8.10 13.15
CA LEU A 116 -1.05 8.10 11.72
C LEU A 116 -0.84 9.48 11.05
N GLY A 117 -0.54 10.54 11.83
CA GLY A 117 -0.18 11.87 11.35
C GLY A 117 1.33 12.14 11.20
N PHE A 118 2.21 11.26 11.72
CA PHE A 118 3.66 11.50 11.66
C PHE A 118 4.27 10.96 10.36
N ASP A 119 4.88 11.86 9.57
CA ASP A 119 5.60 11.47 8.36
C ASP A 119 6.94 10.82 8.74
N VAL A 120 6.95 9.49 8.79
CA VAL A 120 8.15 8.69 9.13
C VAL A 120 9.32 8.98 8.17
N THR A 121 9.10 9.51 6.96
CA THR A 121 10.20 9.89 6.06
C THR A 121 11.03 11.08 6.57
N LEU A 122 10.55 11.81 7.58
CA LEU A 122 11.30 12.87 8.27
C LEU A 122 12.52 12.35 9.04
N THR A 123 12.55 11.05 9.35
CA THR A 123 13.74 10.35 9.88
C THR A 123 14.92 10.31 8.91
N GLY A 124 14.67 10.63 7.63
CA GLY A 124 15.66 10.56 6.55
C GLY A 124 15.62 9.25 5.76
N PHE A 125 14.89 8.25 6.25
CA PHE A 125 14.64 6.99 5.53
C PHE A 125 13.61 7.18 4.42
N GLU A 126 13.79 6.48 3.31
CA GLU A 126 12.83 6.48 2.20
C GLU A 126 11.73 5.44 2.45
N VAL A 127 10.51 5.66 1.94
CA VAL A 127 9.39 4.71 2.08
C VAL A 127 9.75 3.25 1.77
N PRO A 128 10.34 2.91 0.60
CA PRO A 128 10.72 1.52 0.32
C PRO A 128 11.78 0.96 1.28
N GLU A 129 12.62 1.82 1.86
CA GLU A 129 13.63 1.42 2.85
C GLU A 129 12.97 1.13 4.20
N ILE A 130 12.05 1.98 4.64
CA ILE A 130 11.24 1.79 5.86
C ILE A 130 10.47 0.48 5.76
N ASP A 131 9.74 0.25 4.66
CA ASP A 131 8.96 -0.97 4.47
C ASP A 131 9.85 -2.22 4.50
N LEU A 132 11.03 -2.18 3.87
CA LEU A 132 11.98 -3.31 3.87
C LEU A 132 12.54 -3.59 5.28
N ILE A 133 12.85 -2.56 6.06
CA ILE A 133 13.33 -2.72 7.44
C ILE A 133 12.22 -3.32 8.32
N ILE A 134 10.97 -2.84 8.18
CA ILE A 134 9.84 -3.36 8.96
C ILE A 134 9.52 -4.81 8.60
N GLN A 135 9.56 -5.18 7.32
CA GLN A 135 9.28 -6.55 6.88
C GLN A 135 10.35 -7.56 7.30
N GLY A 136 11.61 -7.13 7.45
CA GLY A 136 12.81 -7.97 7.55
C GLY A 136 12.92 -9.00 8.70
N THR A 137 11.89 -9.20 9.52
CA THR A 137 11.88 -10.23 10.58
C THR A 137 10.54 -10.93 10.82
N GLU A 138 9.52 -10.70 9.99
CA GLU A 138 8.32 -11.53 10.07
C GLU A 138 8.64 -12.91 9.47
N LYS A 139 8.98 -13.87 10.33
CA LYS A 139 8.73 -15.27 10.02
C LYS A 139 7.23 -15.38 9.86
N ASP A 140 6.77 -15.50 8.63
CA ASP A 140 5.37 -15.72 8.29
C ASP A 140 4.81 -16.82 9.21
N ALA A 141 3.99 -16.39 10.16
CA ALA A 141 3.23 -17.33 10.97
C ALA A 141 2.28 -18.00 9.99
N LYS A 142 2.46 -19.30 9.76
CA LYS A 142 1.59 -20.08 8.87
C LYS A 142 0.12 -19.79 9.20
N PRO A 143 -0.62 -19.07 8.33
CA PRO A 143 -2.05 -18.94 8.47
C PRO A 143 -2.68 -20.33 8.66
N GLU A 144 -3.44 -20.47 9.74
CA GLU A 144 -4.25 -21.66 9.92
C GLU A 144 -5.35 -21.68 8.85
N ILE A 145 -5.41 -22.79 8.15
CA ILE A 145 -6.38 -23.09 7.11
C ILE A 145 -7.74 -23.18 7.79
N VAL A 146 -8.70 -22.36 7.36
CA VAL A 146 -10.09 -22.55 7.80
C VAL A 146 -11.00 -22.57 6.59
N GLU A 147 -11.74 -23.66 6.48
CA GLU A 147 -12.92 -23.74 5.63
C GLU A 147 -13.91 -22.68 6.16
N LEU A 148 -14.13 -21.62 5.39
CA LEU A 148 -15.16 -20.66 5.74
C LEU A 148 -16.49 -21.26 5.29
N GLU A 149 -17.36 -21.54 6.26
CA GLU A 149 -18.73 -21.95 6.00
C GLU A 149 -19.41 -20.85 5.16
N THR A 150 -19.66 -21.16 3.89
CA THR A 150 -20.52 -20.37 2.99
C THR A 150 -21.97 -20.83 3.06
N ASP A 151 -22.23 -21.87 3.87
CA ASP A 151 -23.54 -22.49 4.02
C ASP A 151 -24.24 -21.89 5.24
N GLY A 152 -25.38 -21.24 5.02
CA GLY A 152 -26.16 -20.56 6.05
C GLY A 152 -26.65 -19.18 5.62
N PRO A 153 -27.53 -18.54 6.40
CA PRO A 153 -27.93 -17.16 6.15
C PRO A 153 -26.76 -16.20 6.38
N ALA A 154 -26.64 -15.18 5.53
CA ALA A 154 -25.67 -14.12 5.73
C ALA A 154 -26.01 -13.32 7.01
N VAL A 155 -24.98 -12.97 7.76
CA VAL A 155 -25.04 -12.04 8.90
C VAL A 155 -25.19 -10.61 8.38
N THR A 156 -24.45 -10.30 7.31
CA THR A 156 -24.51 -9.01 6.61
C THR A 156 -25.77 -8.91 5.75
N ALA A 157 -26.33 -7.70 5.66
CA ALA A 157 -27.34 -7.31 4.68
C ALA A 157 -26.80 -6.26 3.69
N THR A 158 -27.43 -6.16 2.51
CA THR A 158 -27.12 -5.09 1.55
C THR A 158 -27.33 -3.71 2.17
N GLY A 159 -26.33 -2.84 2.04
CA GLY A 159 -26.29 -1.51 2.64
C GLY A 159 -25.54 -1.45 3.97
N ASP A 160 -25.23 -2.59 4.60
CA ASP A 160 -24.47 -2.60 5.84
C ASP A 160 -23.03 -2.12 5.60
N LEU A 161 -22.56 -1.28 6.53
CA LEU A 161 -21.19 -0.77 6.57
C LEU A 161 -20.51 -1.30 7.84
N TRP A 162 -19.37 -1.96 7.65
CA TRP A 162 -18.58 -2.54 8.72
C TRP A 162 -17.27 -1.77 8.90
N GLN A 163 -16.95 -1.47 10.17
CA GLN A 163 -15.67 -0.92 10.59
C GLN A 163 -14.79 -2.07 11.09
N LEU A 164 -13.64 -2.27 10.46
CA LEU A 164 -12.68 -3.33 10.78
C LEU A 164 -11.33 -2.70 11.15
N GLY A 165 -11.15 -2.35 12.42
CA GLY A 165 -9.97 -1.57 12.85
C GLY A 165 -9.90 -0.24 12.10
N ARG A 166 -8.86 -0.02 11.29
CA ARG A 166 -8.72 1.16 10.40
C ARG A 166 -9.48 1.04 9.07
N HIS A 167 -9.93 -0.16 8.72
CA HIS A 167 -10.54 -0.50 7.45
C HIS A 167 -12.05 -0.29 7.44
N ARG A 168 -12.64 -0.19 6.25
CA ARG A 168 -14.09 -0.21 6.07
C ARG A 168 -14.48 -1.12 4.93
N LEU A 169 -15.56 -1.85 5.11
CA LEU A 169 -16.17 -2.73 4.12
C LEU A 169 -17.67 -2.44 4.07
N ILE A 170 -18.18 -2.11 2.89
CA ILE A 170 -19.62 -1.90 2.66
C ILE A 170 -20.17 -3.03 1.78
N CYS A 171 -21.36 -3.54 2.15
CA CYS A 171 -22.11 -4.46 1.29
C CYS A 171 -22.93 -3.66 0.28
N GLY A 172 -22.60 -3.69 -1.00
CA GLY A 172 -23.31 -2.88 -2.00
C GLY A 172 -22.82 -3.01 -3.43
N ASP A 173 -23.53 -2.33 -4.34
CA ASP A 173 -23.20 -2.28 -5.77
C ASP A 173 -22.10 -1.25 -6.06
N SER A 174 -20.99 -1.72 -6.59
CA SER A 174 -19.82 -0.90 -6.98
C SER A 174 -20.03 -0.04 -8.22
N LEU A 175 -21.19 -0.09 -8.87
CA LEU A 175 -21.58 0.86 -9.91
C LEU A 175 -22.32 2.08 -9.34
N ASN A 176 -22.83 1.98 -8.10
CA ASN A 176 -23.61 3.02 -7.46
C ASN A 176 -22.72 4.01 -6.69
N GLU A 177 -22.73 5.27 -7.10
CA GLU A 177 -21.94 6.34 -6.48
C GLU A 177 -22.22 6.50 -4.97
N ASN A 178 -23.46 6.32 -4.52
CA ASN A 178 -23.82 6.47 -3.11
C ASN A 178 -23.09 5.48 -2.20
N VAL A 179 -22.78 4.28 -2.71
CA VAL A 179 -22.00 3.27 -1.98
C VAL A 179 -20.59 3.78 -1.69
N TYR A 180 -19.96 4.44 -2.67
CA TYR A 180 -18.64 5.05 -2.47
C TYR A 180 -18.70 6.24 -1.51
N GLN A 181 -19.72 7.10 -1.62
CA GLN A 181 -19.86 8.25 -0.72
C GLN A 181 -19.97 7.80 0.75
N GLN A 182 -20.73 6.74 1.02
CA GLN A 182 -20.86 6.15 2.35
C GLN A 182 -19.55 5.50 2.83
N LEU A 183 -18.87 4.74 1.96
CA LEU A 183 -17.62 4.06 2.28
C LEU A 183 -16.46 5.03 2.55
N MET A 184 -16.28 5.99 1.64
CA MET A 184 -15.11 6.87 1.58
C MET A 184 -15.24 8.07 2.52
N GLN A 185 -16.46 8.55 2.80
CA GLN A 185 -16.70 9.69 3.69
C GLN A 185 -15.86 10.94 3.35
N GLY A 186 -15.63 11.19 2.06
CA GLY A 186 -14.83 12.32 1.56
C GLY A 186 -13.33 12.04 1.42
N ASP A 187 -12.83 10.90 1.91
CA ASP A 187 -11.47 10.45 1.61
C ASP A 187 -11.35 10.06 0.12
N LEU A 188 -10.12 10.07 -0.40
CA LEU A 188 -9.79 9.60 -1.75
C LEU A 188 -8.69 8.55 -1.67
N ALA A 189 -8.81 7.49 -2.48
CA ALA A 189 -7.85 6.39 -2.51
C ALA A 189 -6.51 6.80 -3.15
N ASP A 190 -5.41 6.37 -2.54
CA ASP A 190 -4.06 6.57 -3.08
C ASP A 190 -3.73 5.54 -4.19
N VAL A 191 -4.37 4.38 -4.12
CA VAL A 191 -4.23 3.27 -5.08
C VAL A 191 -5.54 2.51 -5.19
N VAL A 192 -5.81 1.96 -6.38
CA VAL A 192 -6.89 0.99 -6.60
C VAL A 192 -6.27 -0.35 -6.95
N ILE A 193 -6.72 -1.41 -6.28
CA ILE A 193 -6.47 -2.79 -6.67
C ILE A 193 -7.83 -3.47 -6.70
N SER A 194 -8.24 -3.97 -7.86
CA SER A 194 -9.57 -4.58 -7.96
C SER A 194 -9.62 -5.70 -8.99
N ASP A 195 -10.25 -6.80 -8.58
CA ASP A 195 -10.50 -7.98 -9.39
C ASP A 195 -11.90 -7.87 -10.01
N LEU A 196 -11.99 -7.14 -11.12
CA LEU A 196 -13.25 -6.95 -11.84
C LEU A 196 -13.82 -8.30 -12.27
N PRO A 197 -15.15 -8.50 -12.32
CA PRO A 197 -15.73 -9.76 -12.77
C PRO A 197 -15.43 -9.98 -14.25
N TYR A 198 -15.19 -11.25 -14.64
CA TYR A 198 -14.71 -11.58 -15.99
C TYR A 198 -15.84 -11.89 -16.97
N ASN A 199 -17.12 -11.79 -16.59
CA ASN A 199 -18.25 -12.16 -17.46
C ASN A 199 -18.15 -13.59 -18.02
N VAL A 200 -17.76 -14.53 -17.16
CA VAL A 200 -17.67 -15.97 -17.48
C VAL A 200 -18.49 -16.76 -16.47
N LYS A 201 -19.28 -17.72 -16.95
CA LYS A 201 -20.05 -18.65 -16.12
C LYS A 201 -19.13 -19.48 -15.23
N ILE A 202 -19.48 -19.66 -13.97
CA ILE A 202 -18.73 -20.50 -13.02
C ILE A 202 -18.94 -21.98 -13.35
N ASP A 203 -20.18 -22.38 -13.64
CA ASP A 203 -20.51 -23.76 -13.97
C ASP A 203 -19.77 -24.25 -15.24
N GLY A 204 -19.03 -25.35 -15.11
CA GLY A 204 -18.17 -25.92 -16.15
C GLY A 204 -16.78 -25.29 -16.33
N HIS A 205 -16.49 -24.14 -15.70
CA HIS A 205 -15.19 -23.45 -15.85
C HIS A 205 -14.38 -23.33 -14.55
N ALA A 206 -15.03 -23.39 -13.38
CA ALA A 206 -14.40 -23.29 -12.06
C ALA A 206 -14.97 -24.31 -11.05
N SER A 207 -15.06 -25.58 -11.44
CA SER A 207 -15.40 -26.67 -10.52
C SER A 207 -14.15 -27.49 -10.19
N GLY A 208 -13.90 -27.73 -8.91
CA GLY A 208 -12.82 -28.57 -8.41
C GLY A 208 -13.03 -30.04 -8.77
N LEU A 209 -12.96 -30.38 -10.06
CA LEU A 209 -13.24 -31.71 -10.61
C LEU A 209 -14.64 -32.27 -10.25
N GLY A 210 -15.59 -31.40 -9.88
CA GLY A 210 -16.95 -31.78 -9.49
C GLY A 210 -17.16 -32.05 -8.00
N GLU A 211 -16.14 -31.90 -7.13
CA GLU A 211 -16.30 -32.08 -5.67
C GLU A 211 -16.77 -30.81 -4.94
N VAL A 212 -16.56 -29.63 -5.53
CA VAL A 212 -16.98 -28.33 -4.97
C VAL A 212 -17.77 -27.58 -6.03
N HIS A 213 -19.02 -27.23 -5.69
CA HIS A 213 -19.89 -26.39 -6.49
C HIS A 213 -19.93 -24.98 -5.88
N HIS A 214 -19.44 -23.98 -6.62
CA HIS A 214 -19.60 -22.58 -6.22
C HIS A 214 -20.89 -22.02 -6.81
N ARG A 215 -21.60 -21.18 -6.04
CA ARG A 215 -22.71 -20.36 -6.56
C ARG A 215 -22.16 -19.39 -7.62
N GLU A 216 -22.94 -19.13 -8.67
CA GLU A 216 -22.64 -18.07 -9.65
C GLU A 216 -22.43 -16.71 -8.96
N PHE A 217 -21.60 -15.87 -9.58
CA PHE A 217 -21.38 -14.50 -9.11
C PHE A 217 -22.68 -13.69 -9.22
N ALA A 218 -22.82 -12.69 -8.35
CA ALA A 218 -24.00 -11.82 -8.32
C ALA A 218 -24.22 -11.03 -9.62
N MET A 219 -23.17 -10.84 -10.42
CA MET A 219 -23.17 -10.07 -11.66
C MET A 219 -21.97 -10.42 -12.54
N ALA A 220 -22.08 -10.18 -13.85
CA ALA A 220 -21.06 -10.48 -14.85
C ALA A 220 -20.53 -11.92 -14.71
N ALA A 221 -21.47 -12.86 -14.76
CA ALA A 221 -21.31 -14.30 -14.78
C ALA A 221 -21.58 -14.90 -16.17
N GLY A 222 -21.38 -14.13 -17.24
CA GLY A 222 -21.55 -14.58 -18.63
C GLY A 222 -22.91 -14.26 -19.25
N GLU A 223 -23.66 -13.35 -18.64
CA GLU A 223 -24.94 -12.84 -19.14
C GLU A 223 -24.81 -11.65 -20.08
N MET A 224 -23.69 -10.90 -20.03
CA MET A 224 -23.52 -9.67 -20.81
C MET A 224 -22.89 -9.97 -22.18
N ASP A 225 -23.34 -9.27 -23.23
CA ASP A 225 -22.61 -9.20 -24.49
C ASP A 225 -21.38 -8.27 -24.40
N GLU A 226 -20.60 -8.15 -25.49
CA GLU A 226 -19.39 -7.32 -25.53
C GLU A 226 -19.69 -5.84 -25.22
N SER A 227 -20.79 -5.28 -25.76
CA SER A 227 -21.16 -3.88 -25.57
C SER A 227 -21.64 -3.62 -24.15
N GLU A 228 -22.50 -4.50 -23.63
CA GLU A 228 -23.00 -4.44 -22.27
C GLU A 228 -21.85 -4.55 -21.26
N PHE A 229 -20.87 -5.42 -21.52
CA PHE A 229 -19.73 -5.59 -20.65
C PHE A 229 -18.75 -4.41 -20.72
N ILE A 230 -18.54 -3.80 -21.90
CA ILE A 230 -17.79 -2.54 -22.01
C ILE A 230 -18.47 -1.44 -21.19
N ASP A 231 -19.79 -1.27 -21.30
CA ASP A 231 -20.54 -0.26 -20.55
C ASP A 231 -20.46 -0.49 -19.04
N PHE A 232 -20.53 -1.76 -18.62
CA PHE A 232 -20.32 -2.18 -17.24
C PHE A 232 -18.92 -1.75 -16.74
N LEU A 233 -17.85 -2.14 -17.45
CA LEU A 233 -16.47 -1.83 -17.08
C LEU A 233 -16.18 -0.32 -17.11
N GLN A 234 -16.80 0.42 -18.03
CA GLN A 234 -16.69 1.88 -18.10
C GLN A 234 -17.25 2.53 -16.84
N LYS A 235 -18.44 2.13 -16.40
CA LYS A 235 -19.05 2.63 -15.16
C LYS A 235 -18.19 2.31 -13.95
N ALA A 236 -17.72 1.07 -13.83
CA ALA A 236 -16.83 0.67 -12.75
C ALA A 236 -15.54 1.50 -12.74
N CYS A 237 -14.86 1.64 -13.89
CA CYS A 237 -13.65 2.44 -14.00
C CYS A 237 -13.88 3.93 -13.68
N ALA A 238 -15.02 4.49 -14.08
CA ALA A 238 -15.38 5.88 -13.77
C ALA A 238 -15.55 6.09 -12.25
N GLN A 239 -16.24 5.17 -11.56
CA GLN A 239 -16.41 5.25 -10.11
C GLN A 239 -15.07 5.16 -9.37
N LEU A 240 -14.22 4.20 -9.77
CA LEU A 240 -12.88 4.04 -9.23
C LEU A 240 -12.04 5.31 -9.42
N ALA A 241 -12.04 5.90 -10.62
CA ALA A 241 -11.30 7.11 -10.93
C ALA A 241 -11.80 8.34 -10.14
N MET A 242 -13.11 8.47 -9.94
CA MET A 242 -13.73 9.57 -9.22
C MET A 242 -13.38 9.57 -7.72
N HIS A 243 -13.23 8.39 -7.12
CA HIS A 243 -12.94 8.22 -5.70
C HIS A 243 -11.47 7.96 -5.39
N SER A 244 -10.58 8.35 -6.31
CA SER A 244 -9.13 8.18 -6.18
C SER A 244 -8.37 9.48 -6.44
N GLN A 245 -7.19 9.59 -5.84
CA GLN A 245 -6.32 10.77 -5.94
C GLN A 245 -5.83 11.00 -7.37
N GLN A 246 -5.55 12.25 -7.71
CA GLN A 246 -4.78 12.55 -8.92
C GLN A 246 -3.37 11.96 -8.80
N GLY A 247 -2.97 11.16 -9.78
CA GLY A 247 -1.71 10.44 -9.80
C GLY A 247 -1.78 9.04 -9.20
N SER A 248 -2.93 8.57 -8.69
CA SER A 248 -3.10 7.20 -8.21
C SER A 248 -2.89 6.19 -9.34
N LEU A 249 -2.39 5.00 -8.97
CA LEU A 249 -2.29 3.85 -9.88
C LEU A 249 -3.43 2.87 -9.63
N HIS A 250 -4.01 2.37 -10.71
CA HIS A 250 -5.17 1.49 -10.70
C HIS A 250 -4.78 0.17 -11.35
N TYR A 251 -4.75 -0.90 -10.55
CA TYR A 251 -4.40 -2.26 -10.95
C TYR A 251 -5.70 -3.05 -11.12
N LEU A 252 -6.08 -3.27 -12.37
CA LEU A 252 -7.34 -3.93 -12.72
C LEU A 252 -7.03 -5.31 -13.31
N PHE A 253 -7.46 -6.37 -12.62
CA PHE A 253 -7.24 -7.74 -13.05
C PHE A 253 -8.26 -8.15 -14.11
N MET A 254 -7.80 -8.90 -15.11
CA MET A 254 -8.65 -9.43 -16.17
C MET A 254 -8.00 -10.65 -16.84
N ASP A 255 -8.82 -11.53 -17.40
CA ASP A 255 -8.34 -12.56 -18.32
C ASP A 255 -8.08 -11.99 -19.73
N TRP A 256 -7.20 -12.66 -20.49
CA TRP A 256 -6.86 -12.24 -21.86
C TRP A 256 -8.06 -12.15 -22.80
N ARG A 257 -9.14 -12.92 -22.57
CA ARG A 257 -10.37 -12.89 -23.35
C ARG A 257 -11.04 -11.52 -23.36
N HIS A 258 -10.95 -10.79 -22.25
CA HIS A 258 -11.61 -9.50 -22.07
C HIS A 258 -10.63 -8.32 -22.04
N LEU A 259 -9.45 -8.51 -22.64
CA LEU A 259 -8.42 -7.48 -22.73
C LEU A 259 -8.91 -6.27 -23.53
N PHE A 260 -9.68 -6.49 -24.60
CA PHE A 260 -10.18 -5.43 -25.46
C PHE A 260 -11.19 -4.54 -24.72
N GLU A 261 -12.12 -5.16 -24.00
CA GLU A 261 -13.21 -4.51 -23.28
C GLU A 261 -12.66 -3.66 -22.13
N LEU A 262 -11.75 -4.22 -21.32
CA LEU A 262 -11.13 -3.47 -20.24
C LEU A 262 -10.19 -2.36 -20.73
N LEU A 263 -9.45 -2.57 -21.82
CA LEU A 263 -8.64 -1.49 -22.43
C LEU A 263 -9.53 -0.36 -22.93
N THR A 264 -10.66 -0.70 -23.55
CA THR A 264 -11.62 0.28 -24.08
C THR A 264 -12.22 1.09 -22.93
N ALA A 265 -12.70 0.42 -21.88
CA ALA A 265 -13.23 1.07 -20.69
C ALA A 265 -12.19 1.94 -19.96
N GLY A 266 -10.99 1.41 -19.74
CA GLY A 266 -9.93 2.12 -19.05
C GLY A 266 -9.42 3.35 -19.82
N ARG A 267 -9.36 3.29 -21.16
CA ARG A 267 -8.99 4.47 -21.98
C ARG A 267 -10.02 5.60 -21.92
N ALA A 268 -11.29 5.28 -21.67
CA ALA A 268 -12.32 6.29 -21.47
C ALA A 268 -12.22 6.95 -20.09
N ALA A 269 -11.87 6.19 -19.05
CA ALA A 269 -11.86 6.66 -17.66
C ALA A 269 -10.54 7.30 -17.21
N TYR A 270 -9.39 6.86 -17.72
CA TYR A 270 -8.07 7.21 -17.19
C TYR A 270 -7.23 8.07 -18.13
N ALA A 271 -6.32 8.85 -17.55
CA ALA A 271 -5.46 9.76 -18.30
C ALA A 271 -4.31 9.04 -19.04
N GLU A 272 -3.85 7.91 -18.52
CA GLU A 272 -2.71 7.16 -19.08
C GLU A 272 -2.89 5.65 -18.82
N PHE A 273 -2.79 4.83 -19.86
CA PHE A 273 -2.51 3.41 -19.71
C PHE A 273 -1.03 3.24 -19.40
N LYS A 274 -0.72 2.92 -18.14
CA LYS A 274 0.63 3.02 -17.61
C LYS A 274 1.50 1.83 -17.99
N ASN A 275 0.97 0.63 -17.82
CA ASN A 275 1.66 -0.62 -18.10
C ASN A 275 0.66 -1.79 -18.10
N MET A 276 1.12 -2.97 -18.51
CA MET A 276 0.42 -4.24 -18.32
C MET A 276 1.37 -5.21 -17.63
N ALA A 277 0.95 -5.73 -16.48
CA ALA A 277 1.61 -6.83 -15.82
C ALA A 277 0.99 -8.16 -16.25
N VAL A 278 1.82 -9.20 -16.34
CA VAL A 278 1.38 -10.57 -16.58
C VAL A 278 1.65 -11.37 -15.30
N TRP A 279 0.59 -11.79 -14.62
CA TRP A 279 0.72 -12.72 -13.50
C TRP A 279 0.79 -14.13 -14.06
N THR A 280 1.98 -14.74 -13.99
CA THR A 280 2.19 -16.14 -14.35
C THR A 280 2.00 -17.04 -13.13
N LYS A 281 1.18 -18.07 -13.29
CA LYS A 281 0.85 -19.09 -12.30
C LYS A 281 1.81 -20.28 -12.40
N ASP A 282 1.93 -21.03 -11.32
CA ASP A 282 2.72 -22.28 -11.30
C ASP A 282 2.08 -23.40 -12.13
N THR A 283 0.75 -23.41 -12.21
CA THR A 283 -0.03 -24.40 -12.95
C THR A 283 -1.04 -23.73 -13.89
N ALA A 284 -1.26 -24.34 -15.05
CA ALA A 284 -2.25 -23.87 -16.02
C ALA A 284 -3.67 -24.35 -15.65
N GLY A 285 -4.68 -23.54 -15.93
CA GLY A 285 -6.09 -23.89 -15.75
C GLY A 285 -6.56 -25.02 -16.68
N MET A 286 -7.86 -25.33 -16.59
CA MET A 286 -8.52 -26.31 -17.47
C MET A 286 -8.52 -25.84 -18.94
N GLY A 287 -8.41 -26.78 -19.89
CA GLY A 287 -8.42 -26.50 -21.33
C GLY A 287 -7.74 -27.60 -22.16
N SER A 288 -8.07 -27.69 -23.45
CA SER A 288 -7.61 -28.77 -24.34
C SER A 288 -6.59 -28.35 -25.40
N LEU A 289 -6.57 -27.09 -25.84
CA LEU A 289 -5.61 -26.57 -26.83
C LEU A 289 -4.46 -25.82 -26.14
N TYR A 290 -4.69 -24.59 -25.71
CA TYR A 290 -3.76 -23.81 -24.90
C TYR A 290 -4.42 -23.51 -23.55
N ARG A 291 -3.77 -23.94 -22.48
CA ARG A 291 -4.27 -23.76 -21.12
C ARG A 291 -3.73 -22.45 -20.56
N SER A 292 -4.61 -21.56 -20.09
CA SER A 292 -4.20 -20.29 -19.46
C SER A 292 -3.36 -20.57 -18.21
N GLN A 293 -2.10 -20.17 -18.23
CA GLN A 293 -1.19 -20.16 -17.07
C GLN A 293 -0.91 -18.72 -16.60
N HIS A 294 -1.72 -17.76 -17.02
CA HIS A 294 -1.56 -16.37 -16.63
C HIS A 294 -2.90 -15.66 -16.49
N GLU A 295 -2.85 -14.53 -15.78
CA GLU A 295 -3.85 -13.48 -15.81
C GLU A 295 -3.16 -12.14 -16.11
N LEU A 296 -3.93 -11.17 -16.57
CA LEU A 296 -3.42 -9.84 -16.91
C LEU A 296 -3.80 -8.84 -15.81
N VAL A 297 -2.91 -7.88 -15.58
CA VAL A 297 -3.13 -6.75 -14.69
C VAL A 297 -2.91 -5.49 -15.50
N LEU A 298 -4.00 -4.81 -15.84
CA LEU A 298 -3.93 -3.55 -16.57
C LEU A 298 -3.73 -2.42 -15.57
N ILE A 299 -2.64 -1.67 -15.75
CA ILE A 299 -2.25 -0.62 -14.82
C ILE A 299 -2.55 0.72 -15.49
N PHE A 300 -3.48 1.47 -14.93
CA PHE A 300 -3.82 2.82 -15.38
C PHE A 300 -3.35 3.85 -14.36
N LYS A 301 -3.10 5.07 -14.82
CA LYS A 301 -2.87 6.23 -13.95
C LYS A 301 -4.06 7.17 -14.02
N ASN A 302 -4.63 7.45 -12.86
CA ASN A 302 -5.69 8.44 -12.73
C ASN A 302 -5.10 9.85 -12.76
N GLY A 303 -5.66 10.73 -13.58
CA GLY A 303 -5.21 12.12 -13.62
C GLY A 303 -3.79 12.37 -14.15
N LYS A 304 -3.33 13.61 -14.01
CA LYS A 304 -2.05 14.08 -14.60
C LYS A 304 -0.92 14.22 -13.60
N SER A 305 -1.21 14.22 -12.30
CA SER A 305 -0.20 14.33 -11.24
C SER A 305 0.82 13.18 -11.29
N PRO A 306 2.05 13.39 -10.78
CA PRO A 306 3.01 12.31 -10.62
C PRO A 306 2.48 11.21 -9.72
N HIS A 307 2.78 9.95 -10.06
CA HIS A 307 2.52 8.80 -9.19
C HIS A 307 3.72 8.52 -8.29
N ARG A 308 3.49 7.87 -7.15
CA ARG A 308 4.57 7.34 -6.31
C ARG A 308 5.18 6.10 -6.97
N ASN A 309 6.51 6.04 -6.99
CA ASN A 309 7.28 4.92 -7.50
C ASN A 309 8.28 4.50 -6.42
N ASN A 310 8.00 3.40 -5.73
CA ASN A 310 8.86 2.82 -4.70
C ASN A 310 9.82 1.75 -5.25
N VAL A 311 9.62 1.29 -6.49
CA VAL A 311 10.54 0.36 -7.17
C VAL A 311 11.91 1.03 -7.34
N GLN A 312 11.95 2.29 -7.78
CA GLN A 312 13.17 3.11 -7.87
C GLN A 312 14.39 2.37 -8.46
N LEU A 313 14.15 1.54 -9.49
CA LEU A 313 15.17 0.70 -10.14
C LEU A 313 15.93 -0.21 -9.17
N GLY A 314 15.26 -0.72 -8.12
CA GLY A 314 15.86 -1.61 -7.15
C GLY A 314 16.83 -0.93 -6.17
N LYS A 315 16.90 0.41 -6.13
CA LYS A 315 17.85 1.15 -5.28
C LYS A 315 17.85 0.70 -3.81
N PHE A 316 16.69 0.33 -3.28
CA PHE A 316 16.49 -0.11 -1.90
C PHE A 316 16.13 -1.61 -1.80
N GLY A 317 16.45 -2.42 -2.82
CA GLY A 317 16.18 -3.85 -2.85
C GLY A 317 14.86 -4.26 -3.51
N ARG A 318 13.91 -3.33 -3.71
CA ARG A 318 12.65 -3.59 -4.43
C ARG A 318 12.84 -3.50 -5.95
N ASN A 319 13.26 -4.59 -6.57
CA ASN A 319 13.37 -4.69 -8.04
C ASN A 319 12.17 -5.44 -8.63
N ARG A 320 11.40 -4.79 -9.51
CA ARG A 320 10.13 -5.31 -10.04
C ARG A 320 10.12 -5.22 -11.55
N THR A 321 9.58 -6.26 -12.19
CA THR A 321 9.29 -6.28 -13.63
C THR A 321 7.78 -6.38 -13.85
N ASN A 322 7.35 -6.29 -15.11
CA ASN A 322 5.95 -6.50 -15.48
C ASN A 322 5.57 -7.97 -15.66
N VAL A 323 6.40 -8.91 -15.21
CA VAL A 323 6.06 -10.34 -15.12
C VAL A 323 6.06 -10.72 -13.65
N TRP A 324 4.90 -11.08 -13.14
CA TRP A 324 4.67 -11.40 -11.74
C TRP A 324 4.55 -12.90 -11.57
N GLN A 325 5.44 -13.50 -10.78
CA GLN A 325 5.47 -14.95 -10.56
C GLN A 325 4.92 -15.26 -9.17
N TYR A 326 3.67 -15.73 -9.11
CA TYR A 326 3.00 -16.12 -7.87
C TYR A 326 2.16 -17.39 -8.11
N PRO A 327 2.01 -18.28 -7.13
CA PRO A 327 1.25 -19.52 -7.30
C PRO A 327 -0.23 -19.25 -7.62
N GLY A 328 -0.85 -20.11 -8.43
CA GLY A 328 -2.28 -20.07 -8.70
C GLY A 328 -3.10 -20.86 -7.68
N VAL A 329 -4.43 -20.66 -7.69
CA VAL A 329 -5.37 -21.37 -6.80
C VAL A 329 -5.39 -22.89 -7.02
N ASN A 330 -5.10 -23.34 -8.25
CA ASN A 330 -5.12 -24.75 -8.67
C ASN A 330 -3.80 -25.50 -8.48
N ALA A 331 -2.86 -24.94 -7.71
CA ALA A 331 -1.66 -25.64 -7.30
C ALA A 331 -2.05 -26.82 -6.39
N PHE A 332 -2.38 -27.97 -7.00
CA PHE A 332 -2.74 -29.23 -6.36
C PHE A 332 -1.94 -29.40 -5.05
N ALA A 333 -2.64 -29.27 -3.93
CA ALA A 333 -2.20 -29.74 -2.62
C ALA A 333 -0.73 -29.44 -2.26
N ARG A 334 -0.21 -28.23 -2.56
CA ARG A 334 0.88 -27.69 -1.74
C ARG A 334 0.24 -26.81 -0.69
N GLN A 335 0.50 -27.15 0.57
CA GLN A 335 0.30 -26.26 1.70
C GLN A 335 1.05 -24.95 1.39
N THR A 336 0.35 -23.99 0.78
CA THR A 336 0.71 -22.60 0.96
C THR A 336 0.46 -22.28 2.43
N GLU A 337 1.13 -21.26 2.92
CA GLU A 337 0.80 -20.67 4.21
C GLU A 337 -0.71 -20.38 4.35
N GLU A 338 -1.45 -20.20 3.25
CA GLU A 338 -2.86 -19.79 3.26
C GLU A 338 -3.89 -20.92 3.02
N GLY A 339 -3.48 -22.19 2.92
CA GLY A 339 -4.40 -23.34 2.74
C GLY A 339 -4.98 -23.52 1.32
N PRO A 340 -5.95 -24.45 1.12
CA PRO A 340 -6.58 -24.69 -0.17
C PRO A 340 -7.57 -23.57 -0.50
N LEU A 341 -7.04 -22.51 -1.09
CA LEU A 341 -7.73 -21.30 -1.54
C LEU A 341 -8.97 -21.58 -2.42
N GLY A 342 -9.00 -22.71 -3.13
CA GLY A 342 -10.10 -23.12 -4.01
C GLY A 342 -11.41 -23.47 -3.30
N LYS A 343 -11.43 -23.63 -1.98
CA LYS A 343 -12.68 -23.84 -1.21
C LYS A 343 -13.36 -22.54 -0.79
N LEU A 344 -12.64 -21.40 -0.78
CA LEU A 344 -13.12 -20.12 -0.25
C LEU A 344 -13.75 -19.22 -1.31
N HIS A 345 -13.17 -19.22 -2.51
CA HIS A 345 -13.64 -18.49 -3.69
C HIS A 345 -12.97 -19.14 -4.91
N PRO A 346 -13.65 -19.27 -6.06
CA PRO A 346 -13.07 -19.89 -7.25
C PRO A 346 -11.84 -19.14 -7.81
N THR A 347 -11.63 -17.88 -7.42
CA THR A 347 -10.59 -16.98 -7.98
C THR A 347 -9.77 -16.19 -6.94
N VAL A 348 -9.48 -16.73 -5.75
CA VAL A 348 -8.69 -15.99 -4.73
C VAL A 348 -7.32 -15.56 -5.29
N LYS A 349 -7.03 -14.26 -5.30
CA LYS A 349 -5.70 -13.73 -5.63
C LYS A 349 -4.72 -13.97 -4.46
N PRO A 350 -3.44 -14.34 -4.71
CA PRO A 350 -2.44 -14.48 -3.65
C PRO A 350 -2.20 -13.17 -2.88
N VAL A 351 -2.26 -13.20 -1.55
CA VAL A 351 -2.05 -11.99 -0.72
C VAL A 351 -0.68 -11.38 -0.96
N ALA A 352 0.38 -12.21 -1.06
CA ALA A 352 1.75 -11.74 -1.30
C ALA A 352 1.88 -10.91 -2.60
N MET A 353 1.13 -11.27 -3.64
CA MET A 353 1.14 -10.52 -4.91
C MET A 353 0.54 -9.12 -4.71
N ILE A 354 -0.59 -9.04 -3.99
CA ILE A 354 -1.26 -7.78 -3.70
C ILE A 354 -0.41 -6.92 -2.76
N VAL A 355 0.23 -7.52 -1.74
CA VAL A 355 1.20 -6.84 -0.86
C VAL A 355 2.31 -6.18 -1.67
N ASP A 356 2.94 -6.91 -2.59
CA ASP A 356 4.00 -6.33 -3.41
C ASP A 356 3.50 -5.21 -4.33
N ALA A 357 2.35 -5.39 -4.98
CA ALA A 357 1.75 -4.35 -5.81
C ALA A 357 1.46 -3.05 -5.02
N LEU A 358 0.97 -3.18 -3.79
CA LEU A 358 0.74 -2.04 -2.89
C LEU A 358 2.06 -1.36 -2.49
N LEU A 359 3.09 -2.13 -2.13
CA LEU A 359 4.39 -1.59 -1.75
C LEU A 359 5.11 -0.89 -2.90
N ASP A 360 4.82 -1.25 -4.16
CA ASP A 360 5.41 -0.63 -5.33
C ASP A 360 5.02 0.85 -5.50
N CYS A 361 3.87 1.26 -4.95
CA CYS A 361 3.28 2.59 -5.21
C CYS A 361 2.61 3.28 -4.02
N THR A 362 2.63 2.73 -2.80
CA THR A 362 2.01 3.35 -1.60
C THR A 362 2.99 3.56 -0.45
N ALA A 363 2.64 4.41 0.50
CA ALA A 363 3.25 4.54 1.82
C ALA A 363 2.30 3.98 2.90
N ARG A 364 2.81 3.77 4.11
CA ARG A 364 1.98 3.41 5.27
C ARG A 364 0.88 4.44 5.49
N GLY A 365 -0.28 3.99 5.95
CA GLY A 365 -1.47 4.82 6.13
C GLY A 365 -2.22 5.18 4.85
N ASN A 366 -1.64 4.98 3.66
CA ASN A 366 -2.35 5.25 2.41
C ASN A 366 -3.59 4.38 2.23
N ILE A 367 -4.59 4.95 1.57
CA ILE A 367 -5.88 4.33 1.32
C ILE A 367 -5.82 3.47 0.06
N VAL A 368 -6.23 2.21 0.20
CA VAL A 368 -6.38 1.23 -0.87
C VAL A 368 -7.87 1.02 -1.10
N LEU A 369 -8.34 1.28 -2.31
CA LEU A 369 -9.72 1.00 -2.71
C LEU A 369 -9.80 -0.29 -3.51
N ASP A 370 -10.71 -1.18 -3.10
CA ASP A 370 -11.10 -2.38 -3.84
C ASP A 370 -12.62 -2.44 -3.95
N ALA A 371 -13.14 -2.30 -5.17
CA ALA A 371 -14.59 -2.24 -5.39
C ALA A 371 -15.22 -3.62 -5.66
N PHE A 372 -14.42 -4.69 -5.67
CA PHE A 372 -14.82 -6.06 -5.94
C PHE A 372 -14.01 -6.99 -5.01
N LEU A 373 -14.23 -6.84 -3.70
CA LEU A 373 -13.36 -7.41 -2.67
C LEU A 373 -13.33 -8.95 -2.68
N GLY A 374 -14.46 -9.58 -3.00
CA GLY A 374 -14.66 -11.02 -2.87
C GLY A 374 -14.26 -11.51 -1.48
N SER A 375 -13.39 -12.51 -1.43
CA SER A 375 -12.91 -13.13 -0.19
C SER A 375 -11.95 -12.30 0.69
N GLY A 376 -11.75 -11.01 0.40
CA GLY A 376 -10.99 -10.11 1.28
C GLY A 376 -9.48 -10.10 1.08
N THR A 377 -8.93 -10.55 -0.05
CA THR A 377 -7.47 -10.57 -0.26
C THR A 377 -6.84 -9.19 -0.11
N THR A 378 -7.43 -8.15 -0.70
CA THR A 378 -6.90 -6.77 -0.62
C THR A 378 -6.97 -6.22 0.80
N LEU A 379 -8.01 -6.57 1.57
CA LEU A 379 -8.14 -6.22 2.98
C LEU A 379 -7.00 -6.82 3.82
N ILE A 380 -6.73 -8.12 3.68
CA ILE A 380 -5.64 -8.79 4.39
C ILE A 380 -4.27 -8.24 3.96
N ALA A 381 -4.07 -8.01 2.67
CA ALA A 381 -2.83 -7.42 2.17
C ALA A 381 -2.59 -6.05 2.79
N ALA A 382 -3.59 -5.16 2.76
CA ALA A 382 -3.49 -3.82 3.33
C ALA A 382 -3.20 -3.85 4.84
N GLU A 383 -3.87 -4.72 5.60
CA GLU A 383 -3.65 -4.91 7.04
C GLU A 383 -2.17 -5.25 7.34
N ARG A 384 -1.64 -6.29 6.66
CA ARG A 384 -0.27 -6.79 6.88
C ARG A 384 0.80 -5.70 6.71
N ILE A 385 0.62 -4.78 5.76
CA ILE A 385 1.59 -3.71 5.49
C ILE A 385 1.20 -2.33 6.03
N GLY A 386 0.16 -2.25 6.89
CA GLY A 386 -0.25 -1.01 7.54
C GLY A 386 -0.78 0.05 6.56
N ARG A 387 -1.52 -0.37 5.53
CA ARG A 387 -2.32 0.49 4.65
C ARG A 387 -3.79 0.44 5.07
N VAL A 388 -4.61 1.34 4.56
CA VAL A 388 -6.03 1.46 4.92
C VAL A 388 -6.91 0.99 3.77
N CYS A 389 -7.43 -0.23 3.85
CA CYS A 389 -8.44 -0.74 2.92
C CYS A 389 -9.82 -0.05 3.10
N ARG A 390 -10.38 0.40 1.98
CA ARG A 390 -11.79 0.77 1.78
C ARG A 390 -12.33 -0.18 0.71
N ALA A 391 -13.33 -0.97 1.03
CA ALA A 391 -13.77 -2.04 0.13
C ALA A 391 -15.29 -2.12 -0.05
N ILE A 392 -15.69 -2.58 -1.23
CA ILE A 392 -17.07 -2.87 -1.62
C ILE A 392 -17.15 -4.34 -2.03
N GLU A 393 -18.20 -5.02 -1.56
CA GLU A 393 -18.58 -6.35 -2.03
C GLU A 393 -20.10 -6.41 -2.13
N ILE A 394 -20.62 -6.94 -3.23
CA ILE A 394 -22.06 -6.97 -3.50
C ILE A 394 -22.74 -8.16 -2.81
N ASP A 395 -22.02 -9.26 -2.61
CA ASP A 395 -22.53 -10.49 -2.03
C ASP A 395 -22.35 -10.49 -0.50
N PRO A 396 -23.44 -10.48 0.28
CA PRO A 396 -23.36 -10.46 1.74
C PRO A 396 -22.58 -11.65 2.33
N LEU A 397 -22.60 -12.83 1.69
CA LEU A 397 -21.83 -13.98 2.16
C LEU A 397 -20.32 -13.76 1.98
N TYR A 398 -19.90 -13.12 0.89
CA TYR A 398 -18.49 -12.78 0.71
C TYR A 398 -18.04 -11.65 1.64
N VAL A 399 -18.93 -10.72 2.00
CA VAL A 399 -18.66 -9.75 3.07
C VAL A 399 -18.38 -10.46 4.40
N ASP A 400 -19.24 -11.40 4.80
CA ASP A 400 -19.06 -12.19 6.02
C ASP A 400 -17.74 -12.98 6.00
N VAL A 401 -17.41 -13.60 4.86
CA VAL A 401 -16.15 -14.31 4.63
C VAL A 401 -14.95 -13.37 4.85
N ALA A 402 -14.97 -12.18 4.25
CA ALA A 402 -13.90 -11.20 4.39
C ALA A 402 -13.74 -10.71 5.83
N ILE A 403 -14.86 -10.47 6.53
CA ILE A 403 -14.88 -10.08 7.95
C ILE A 403 -14.26 -11.17 8.82
N ARG A 404 -14.75 -12.41 8.74
CA ARG A 404 -14.23 -13.54 9.53
C ARG A 404 -12.74 -13.78 9.26
N ARG A 405 -12.31 -13.66 8.00
CA ARG A 405 -10.91 -13.77 7.60
C ARG A 405 -10.05 -12.69 8.27
N TRP A 406 -10.51 -11.44 8.28
CA TRP A 406 -9.80 -10.34 8.94
C TRP A 406 -9.75 -10.50 10.47
N GLN A 407 -10.89 -10.78 11.12
CA GLN A 407 -10.95 -10.97 12.58
C GLN A 407 -10.00 -12.07 13.05
N ARG A 408 -9.83 -13.14 12.28
CA ARG A 408 -8.88 -14.21 12.60
C ARG A 408 -7.42 -13.76 12.50
N VAL A 409 -7.09 -12.99 11.46
CA VAL A 409 -5.72 -12.52 11.23
C VAL A 409 -5.30 -11.50 12.30
N THR A 410 -6.23 -10.65 12.74
CA THR A 410 -5.93 -9.56 13.67
C THR A 410 -6.25 -9.88 15.13
N GLY A 411 -7.23 -10.76 15.38
CA GLY A 411 -7.83 -10.96 16.70
C GLY A 411 -8.82 -9.85 17.10
N ASP A 412 -9.03 -8.85 16.24
CA ASP A 412 -9.97 -7.76 16.48
C ASP A 412 -11.40 -8.12 16.04
N ALA A 413 -12.38 -7.32 16.48
CA ALA A 413 -13.78 -7.50 16.13
C ALA A 413 -14.26 -6.44 15.13
N ALA A 414 -14.93 -6.88 14.06
CA ALA A 414 -15.62 -5.99 13.15
C ALA A 414 -16.89 -5.44 13.81
N VAL A 415 -17.17 -4.15 13.59
CA VAL A 415 -18.30 -3.43 14.20
C VAL A 415 -19.21 -2.91 13.11
N HIS A 416 -20.50 -3.23 13.22
CA HIS A 416 -21.51 -2.69 12.32
C HIS A 416 -21.71 -1.21 12.61
N VAL A 417 -21.47 -0.33 11.63
CA VAL A 417 -21.37 1.12 11.87
C VAL A 417 -22.70 1.71 12.35
N ALA A 418 -23.83 1.25 11.83
CA ALA A 418 -25.13 1.83 12.20
C ALA A 418 -25.61 1.40 13.59
N THR A 419 -25.30 0.17 14.03
CA THR A 419 -25.80 -0.38 15.30
C THR A 419 -24.76 -0.40 16.42
N GLY A 420 -23.47 -0.26 16.09
CA GLY A 420 -22.36 -0.39 17.03
C GLY A 420 -22.14 -1.82 17.57
N ARG A 421 -22.89 -2.81 17.07
CA ARG A 421 -22.78 -4.22 17.49
C ARG A 421 -21.61 -4.91 16.76
N ARG A 422 -20.99 -5.89 17.41
CA ARG A 422 -19.94 -6.70 16.79
C ARG A 422 -20.54 -7.71 15.81
N PHE A 423 -19.77 -8.09 14.80
CA PHE A 423 -20.19 -9.09 13.82
C PHE A 423 -20.61 -10.41 14.48
N ASP A 424 -19.78 -10.95 15.38
CA ASP A 424 -20.05 -12.22 16.07
C ASP A 424 -21.30 -12.14 16.97
N ASP A 425 -21.59 -10.97 17.56
CA ASP A 425 -22.79 -10.74 18.37
C ASP A 425 -24.06 -10.76 17.51
N ILE A 426 -23.97 -10.27 16.26
CA ILE A 426 -25.09 -10.30 15.31
C ILE A 426 -25.28 -11.74 14.79
N ALA A 427 -24.19 -12.42 14.45
CA ALA A 427 -24.20 -13.81 13.99
C ALA A 427 -24.88 -14.75 15.00
N ALA A 428 -24.49 -14.66 16.28
CA ALA A 428 -25.07 -15.47 17.34
C ALA A 428 -26.57 -15.21 17.56
N THR A 429 -27.07 -13.99 17.33
CA THR A 429 -28.51 -13.70 17.44
C THR A 429 -29.32 -14.24 16.26
N SER A 430 -28.72 -14.36 15.08
CA SER A 430 -29.39 -14.89 13.89
C SER A 430 -29.62 -16.40 13.98
N GLU A 431 -28.65 -17.15 14.53
CA GLU A 431 -28.75 -18.61 14.73
C GLU A 431 -29.88 -19.01 15.69
N VAL A 432 -30.10 -18.24 16.76
CA VAL A 432 -31.18 -18.50 17.74
C VAL A 432 -32.57 -18.29 17.14
N SER A 433 -32.70 -17.47 16.10
CA SER A 433 -33.99 -17.19 15.44
C SER A 433 -34.38 -18.18 14.34
N SER A 434 -33.44 -19.01 13.88
CA SER A 434 -33.68 -20.01 12.82
C SER A 434 -34.08 -21.39 13.34
N ASP A 435 -34.02 -21.61 14.66
CA ASP A 435 -34.37 -22.87 15.34
C ASP A 435 -35.79 -22.88 15.97
N GLU A 436 -36.56 -21.80 15.79
CA GLU A 436 -38.01 -21.71 16.11
C GLU A 436 -38.85 -21.74 14.83
#